data_AF-A0A6A4QBK4-F1
#
_entry.id   AF-A0A6A4QBK4-F1
#
_cell.length_a   1.000
_cell.length_b   1.000
_cell.length_c   1.000
_cell.angle_alpha   90.00
_cell.angle_beta   90.00
_cell.angle_gamma   90.00
#
_symmetry.space_group_name_H-M   'P 1'
#
loop_
_entity.id
_entity.type
_entity.pdbx_description
1 polymer ?
#
loop_
_entity_poly.entity_id
_entity_poly.type
_entity_poly.pdbx_seq_one_letter_code
_entity_poly.pdbx_strand_id
1 'polypeptide(L)'
;MWIAPRNSNRLVICGLIRKKFASNIGISKSKIRKKEPIVWEILQKVMRGYPILLNRAPTLHRLGIQAFQPILVEEHASCLHPLVCKGFNADFDGDQMAVHVPLSLEAQVEAHLLMFSHTDLLSSAIGDPIFVPTQDMLIGLYKLTSGNRRVICANRYNTRNYRNFKNQ
;
A
#
# COMPACT_ATOMS: atom_id res chain seq x y z
N MET A 1 0.18 6.02 -4.13
CA MET A 1 0.81 5.79 -5.45
C MET A 1 0.15 6.66 -6.50
N TRP A 2 0.91 7.57 -7.11
CA TRP A 2 0.38 8.50 -8.11
C TRP A 2 0.07 7.79 -9.43
N ILE A 3 -1.18 7.85 -9.88
CA ILE A 3 -1.58 7.43 -11.22
C ILE A 3 -2.28 8.61 -11.86
N ALA A 4 -1.52 9.41 -12.61
CA ALA A 4 -2.09 10.54 -13.33
C ALA A 4 -3.05 10.04 -14.43
N PRO A 5 -4.22 10.67 -14.60
CA PRO A 5 -5.06 10.44 -15.77
C PRO A 5 -4.33 10.94 -17.02
N ARG A 6 -3.57 10.06 -17.68
CA ARG A 6 -3.04 10.35 -19.01
C ARG A 6 -4.20 10.39 -20.01
N ASN A 7 -4.04 11.17 -21.07
CA ASN A 7 -5.04 11.41 -22.12
C ASN A 7 -5.63 10.14 -22.77
N SER A 8 -5.00 8.97 -22.56
CA SER A 8 -5.39 7.68 -23.14
C SER A 8 -5.78 6.62 -22.10
N ASN A 9 -6.15 7.00 -20.86
CA ASN A 9 -6.57 6.03 -19.84
C ASN A 9 -7.91 5.37 -20.19
N ARG A 10 -7.86 4.19 -20.83
CA ARG A 10 -9.01 3.37 -21.23
C ARG A 10 -9.97 3.12 -20.06
N LEU A 11 -9.43 2.82 -18.87
CA LEU A 11 -10.21 2.55 -17.66
C LEU A 11 -11.11 3.74 -17.27
N VAL A 12 -10.58 4.96 -17.36
CA VAL A 12 -11.31 6.20 -17.04
C VAL A 12 -12.35 6.52 -18.12
N ILE A 13 -11.99 6.34 -19.40
CA ILE A 13 -12.92 6.54 -20.52
C ILE A 13 -14.13 5.61 -20.42
N CYS A 14 -13.89 4.30 -20.18
CA CYS A 14 -14.97 3.34 -19.97
C CYS A 14 -15.80 3.68 -18.73
N GLY A 15 -15.18 4.17 -17.65
CA GLY A 15 -15.87 4.63 -16.44
C GLY A 15 -16.80 5.83 -16.68
N LEU A 16 -16.35 6.81 -17.46
CA LEU A 16 -17.12 8.01 -17.84
C LEU A 16 -18.36 7.65 -18.66
N ILE A 17 -18.20 6.77 -19.66
CA ILE A 17 -19.30 6.33 -20.54
C ILE A 17 -20.31 5.49 -19.75
N ARG A 18 -19.85 4.53 -18.94
CA ARG A 18 -20.73 3.65 -18.13
C ARG A 18 -21.61 4.43 -17.16
N LYS A 19 -21.09 5.52 -16.59
CA LYS A 19 -21.83 6.40 -15.67
C LYS A 19 -22.64 7.50 -16.39
N LYS A 20 -22.70 7.50 -17.73
CA LYS A 20 -23.38 8.52 -18.57
C LYS A 20 -22.85 9.95 -18.40
N PHE A 21 -21.62 10.13 -17.90
CA PHE A 21 -20.98 11.45 -17.83
C PHE A 21 -20.39 11.92 -19.17
N ALA A 22 -20.22 11.01 -20.13
CA ALA A 22 -19.84 11.30 -21.49
C ALA A 22 -20.61 10.39 -22.46
N SER A 23 -21.08 10.95 -23.57
CA SER A 23 -21.84 10.20 -24.59
C SER A 23 -20.95 9.45 -25.57
N ASN A 24 -19.72 9.91 -25.80
CA ASN A 24 -18.77 9.27 -26.71
C ASN A 24 -17.32 9.36 -26.19
N ILE A 25 -16.43 8.63 -26.88
CA ILE A 25 -14.99 8.57 -26.55
C ILE A 25 -14.34 9.95 -26.73
N GLY A 26 -14.74 10.72 -27.74
CA GLY A 26 -14.20 12.05 -28.02
C GLY A 26 -14.43 13.05 -26.88
N ILE A 27 -15.67 13.11 -26.38
CA ILE A 27 -16.07 13.94 -25.23
C ILE A 27 -15.33 13.45 -23.98
N SER A 28 -15.22 12.14 -23.77
CA SER A 28 -14.46 11.58 -22.63
C SER A 28 -13.00 12.04 -22.64
N LYS A 29 -12.33 11.96 -23.80
CA LYS A 29 -10.96 12.46 -23.98
C LYS A 29 -10.85 13.97 -23.74
N SER A 30 -11.84 14.74 -24.20
CA SER A 30 -11.91 16.18 -23.96
C SER A 30 -12.01 16.52 -22.47
N LYS A 31 -12.88 15.81 -21.72
CA LYS A 31 -13.02 15.97 -20.26
C LYS A 31 -11.75 15.63 -19.49
N ILE A 32 -11.06 14.56 -19.89
CA ILE A 32 -9.76 14.18 -19.33
C ILE A 32 -8.72 15.27 -19.59
N ARG A 33 -8.64 15.79 -20.83
CA ARG A 33 -7.70 16.86 -21.21
C ARG A 33 -7.96 18.16 -20.44
N LYS A 34 -9.24 18.48 -20.18
CA LYS A 34 -9.67 19.63 -19.37
C LYS A 34 -9.48 19.42 -17.86
N LYS A 35 -9.09 18.22 -17.41
CA LYS A 35 -8.95 17.84 -15.99
C LYS A 35 -10.19 18.20 -15.15
N GLU A 36 -11.38 17.90 -15.67
CA GLU A 36 -12.62 18.11 -14.92
C GLU A 36 -12.61 17.33 -13.59
N PRO A 37 -13.13 17.88 -12.48
CA PRO A 37 -13.07 17.25 -11.16
C PRO A 37 -13.72 15.86 -11.13
N ILE A 38 -14.74 15.66 -11.97
CA ILE A 38 -15.46 14.38 -12.11
C ILE A 38 -14.56 13.23 -12.58
N VAL A 39 -13.48 13.55 -13.30
CA VAL A 39 -12.50 12.57 -13.77
C VAL A 39 -11.77 11.95 -12.57
N TRP A 40 -11.48 12.76 -11.54
CA TRP A 40 -10.77 12.30 -10.35
C TRP A 40 -11.64 11.36 -9.51
N GLU A 41 -12.92 11.69 -9.33
CA GLU A 41 -13.88 10.83 -8.62
C GLU A 41 -14.05 9.46 -9.32
N ILE A 42 -14.12 9.47 -10.65
CA ILE A 42 -14.23 8.24 -11.44
C ILE A 42 -12.94 7.45 -11.35
N LEU A 43 -11.78 8.10 -11.48
CA LEU A 43 -10.48 7.47 -11.35
C LEU A 43 -10.37 6.79 -9.99
N GLN A 44 -10.72 7.47 -8.90
CA GLN A 44 -10.69 6.90 -7.55
C GLN A 44 -11.60 5.68 -7.43
N LYS A 45 -12.82 5.75 -7.98
CA LYS A 45 -13.76 4.61 -7.93
C LYS A 45 -13.25 3.42 -8.75
N VAL A 46 -12.67 3.67 -9.92
CA VAL A 46 -12.12 2.62 -10.77
C VAL A 46 -10.90 1.99 -10.09
N MET A 47 -9.96 2.81 -9.59
CA MET A 47 -8.73 2.32 -8.96
C MET A 47 -8.97 1.39 -7.76
N ARG A 48 -10.06 1.56 -7.00
CA ARG A 48 -10.40 0.70 -5.85
C ARG A 48 -10.54 -0.80 -6.18
N GLY A 49 -10.84 -1.15 -7.43
CA GLY A 49 -11.03 -2.54 -7.86
C GLY A 49 -9.90 -3.12 -8.71
N TYR A 50 -8.83 -2.35 -8.98
CA TYR A 50 -7.74 -2.79 -9.83
C TYR A 50 -6.42 -2.78 -9.06
N PRO A 51 -5.73 -3.93 -8.92
CA PRO A 51 -4.41 -3.97 -8.35
C PRO A 51 -3.41 -3.34 -9.34
N ILE A 52 -2.28 -2.88 -8.81
CA ILE A 52 -1.16 -2.37 -9.61
C ILE A 52 0.08 -3.17 -9.25
N LEU A 53 0.96 -3.40 -10.22
CA LEU A 53 2.24 -4.04 -9.98
C LEU A 53 3.33 -2.97 -9.91
N LEU A 54 4.08 -2.99 -8.81
CA LEU A 54 5.29 -2.20 -8.64
C LEU A 54 6.50 -3.05 -8.97
N ASN A 55 7.46 -2.47 -9.70
CA ASN A 55 8.69 -3.13 -10.09
C ASN A 55 9.88 -2.18 -9.90
N ARG A 56 10.93 -2.62 -9.19
CA ARG A 56 12.22 -1.91 -9.12
C ARG A 56 13.27 -2.66 -9.93
N ALA A 57 13.88 -1.97 -10.90
CA ALA A 57 15.01 -2.51 -11.65
C ALA A 57 16.34 -2.20 -10.93
N PRO A 58 17.32 -3.12 -10.93
CA PRO A 58 17.27 -4.49 -11.46
C PRO A 58 16.50 -5.47 -10.56
N THR A 59 15.75 -6.39 -11.17
CA THR A 59 14.98 -7.41 -10.43
C THR A 59 15.82 -8.66 -10.16
N LEU A 60 16.25 -8.84 -8.92
CA LEU A 60 17.09 -9.99 -8.53
C LEU A 60 16.29 -11.22 -8.06
N HIS A 61 15.07 -11.00 -7.55
CA HIS A 61 14.22 -12.06 -7.01
C HIS A 61 12.74 -11.71 -7.20
N ARG A 62 11.85 -12.69 -6.99
CA ARG A 62 10.38 -12.55 -7.14
C ARG A 62 9.82 -11.30 -6.46
N LEU A 63 10.28 -10.97 -5.26
CA LEU A 63 9.78 -9.84 -4.47
C LEU A 63 10.15 -8.46 -5.01
N GLY A 64 11.00 -8.42 -6.05
CA GLY A 64 11.27 -7.19 -6.80
C GLY A 64 10.07 -6.74 -7.65
N ILE A 65 9.02 -7.57 -7.74
CA ILE A 65 7.73 -7.22 -8.32
C ILE A 65 6.61 -7.62 -7.34
N GLN A 66 5.78 -6.67 -6.92
CA GLN A 66 4.65 -6.96 -6.04
C GLN A 66 3.40 -6.17 -6.42
N ALA A 67 2.25 -6.73 -6.10
CA ALA A 67 0.95 -6.10 -6.28
C ALA A 67 0.53 -5.30 -5.04
N PHE A 68 -0.06 -4.13 -5.31
CA PHE A 68 -0.58 -3.23 -4.30
C PHE A 68 -1.95 -2.71 -4.69
N GLN A 69 -2.69 -2.24 -3.69
CA GLN A 69 -3.87 -1.42 -3.90
C GLN A 69 -3.45 0.04 -4.11
N PRO A 70 -3.76 0.66 -5.26
CA PRO A 70 -3.48 2.08 -5.48
C PRO A 70 -4.30 2.96 -4.53
N ILE A 71 -3.62 3.94 -3.94
CA ILE A 71 -4.20 5.09 -3.25
C ILE A 71 -3.76 6.33 -4.02
N LEU A 72 -4.74 7.12 -4.48
CA LEU A 72 -4.48 8.41 -5.11
C LEU A 72 -3.95 9.38 -4.05
N VAL A 73 -2.82 10.00 -4.37
CA VAL A 73 -2.20 11.08 -3.58
C VAL A 73 -2.14 12.30 -4.50
N GLU A 74 -1.90 13.50 -3.99
CA GLU A 74 -1.72 14.70 -4.83
C GLU A 74 -0.27 14.91 -5.28
N GLU A 75 0.68 14.32 -4.56
CA GLU A 75 2.12 14.44 -4.81
C GLU A 75 2.61 13.63 -6.01
N HIS A 76 3.56 14.17 -6.76
CA HIS A 76 4.16 13.48 -7.91
C HIS A 76 5.00 12.24 -7.57
N ALA A 77 5.25 11.97 -6.29
CA ALA A 77 6.01 10.83 -5.81
C ALA A 77 5.11 9.64 -5.43
N SER A 78 5.59 8.43 -5.64
CA SER A 78 4.92 7.22 -5.15
C SER A 78 5.28 6.97 -3.70
N CYS A 79 4.31 7.09 -2.79
CA CYS A 79 4.47 6.62 -1.42
C CYS A 79 4.49 5.08 -1.39
N LEU A 80 5.52 4.52 -0.76
CA LEU A 80 5.71 3.08 -0.56
C LEU A 80 5.71 2.75 0.93
N HIS A 81 5.25 1.56 1.29
CA HIS A 81 5.28 1.11 2.68
C HIS A 81 6.72 0.76 3.13
N PRO A 82 7.21 1.22 4.29
CA PRO A 82 8.62 1.05 4.68
C PRO A 82 9.05 -0.41 4.84
N LEU A 83 8.13 -1.30 5.25
CA LEU A 83 8.46 -2.74 5.35
C LEU A 83 8.78 -3.37 3.99
N VAL A 84 8.16 -2.90 2.90
CA VAL A 84 8.38 -3.52 1.58
C VAL A 84 9.68 -3.08 0.92
N CYS A 85 10.33 -2.03 1.44
CA CYS A 85 11.61 -1.51 0.93
C CYS A 85 12.68 -2.59 0.88
N LYS A 86 12.77 -3.46 1.90
CA LYS A 86 13.73 -4.58 1.90
C LYS A 86 13.45 -5.58 0.77
N GLY A 87 12.18 -5.85 0.49
CA GLY A 87 11.74 -6.72 -0.61
C GLY A 87 12.04 -6.15 -2.00
N PHE A 88 12.09 -4.83 -2.16
CA PHE A 88 12.52 -4.18 -3.41
C PHE A 88 14.01 -3.83 -3.45
N ASN A 89 14.72 -4.03 -2.35
CA ASN A 89 16.07 -3.50 -2.10
C ASN A 89 16.14 -1.97 -2.28
N ALA A 90 15.03 -1.26 -2.02
CA ALA A 90 14.85 0.15 -2.31
C ALA A 90 15.14 1.05 -1.10
N ASP A 91 15.59 2.27 -1.36
CA ASP A 91 15.68 3.38 -0.41
C ASP A 91 14.92 4.62 -0.94
N PHE A 92 14.97 5.73 -0.19
CA PHE A 92 14.23 6.96 -0.49
C PHE A 92 15.17 8.12 -0.83
N ASP A 93 16.26 7.85 -1.55
CA ASP A 93 17.26 8.85 -1.95
C ASP A 93 17.09 9.38 -3.40
N GLY A 94 16.15 8.80 -4.16
CA GLY A 94 15.98 9.07 -5.59
C GLY A 94 15.62 7.85 -6.44
N ASP A 95 15.54 6.67 -5.82
CA ASP A 95 15.07 5.44 -6.44
C ASP A 95 13.77 5.60 -7.26
N GLN A 96 13.76 4.98 -8.45
CA GLN A 96 12.61 4.98 -9.35
C GLN A 96 12.00 3.57 -9.45
N MET A 97 10.67 3.51 -9.48
CA MET A 97 9.92 2.27 -9.67
C MET A 97 8.97 2.37 -10.85
N ALA A 98 8.87 1.29 -11.61
CA ALA A 98 7.90 1.15 -12.68
C ALA A 98 6.54 0.70 -12.12
N VAL A 99 5.48 1.28 -12.66
CA VAL A 99 4.09 0.92 -12.34
C VAL A 99 3.46 0.24 -13.54
N HIS A 100 2.99 -0.98 -13.36
CA HIS A 100 2.25 -1.73 -14.36
C HIS A 100 0.80 -1.95 -13.92
N VAL A 101 -0.13 -1.92 -14.88
CA VAL A 101 -1.56 -2.12 -14.62
C VAL A 101 -2.03 -3.37 -15.36
N PRO A 102 -2.42 -4.45 -14.66
CA PRO A 102 -2.99 -5.63 -15.27
C PRO A 102 -4.35 -5.31 -15.92
N LEU A 103 -4.54 -5.73 -17.16
CA LEU A 103 -5.74 -5.41 -17.94
C LEU A 103 -6.74 -6.57 -18.01
N SER A 104 -6.26 -7.80 -18.15
CA SER A 104 -7.11 -9.00 -18.20
C SER A 104 -7.64 -9.33 -16.81
N LEU A 105 -8.76 -10.05 -16.75
CA LEU A 105 -9.37 -10.44 -15.47
C LEU A 105 -8.49 -11.49 -14.77
N GLU A 106 -7.93 -12.41 -15.56
CA GLU A 106 -7.01 -13.44 -15.12
C GLU A 106 -5.78 -12.83 -14.45
N ALA A 107 -5.16 -11.83 -15.08
CA ALA A 107 -4.00 -11.14 -14.50
C ALA A 107 -4.34 -10.34 -13.24
N GLN A 108 -5.56 -9.80 -13.15
CA GLN A 108 -6.01 -9.13 -11.92
C GLN A 108 -6.19 -10.14 -10.77
N VAL A 109 -6.76 -11.31 -11.06
CA VAL A 109 -6.92 -12.39 -10.07
C VAL A 109 -5.55 -12.92 -9.62
N GLU A 110 -4.62 -13.16 -10.53
CA GLU A 110 -3.26 -13.58 -10.19
C GLU A 110 -2.53 -12.52 -9.35
N ALA A 111 -2.65 -11.25 -9.71
CA ALA A 111 -2.06 -10.16 -8.94
C ALA A 111 -2.62 -10.12 -7.50
N HIS A 112 -3.93 -10.36 -7.33
CA HIS A 112 -4.58 -10.39 -6.03
C HIS A 112 -4.21 -11.60 -5.18
N LEU A 113 -4.13 -12.78 -5.80
CA LEU A 113 -3.97 -14.04 -5.08
C LEU A 113 -2.50 -14.40 -4.84
N LEU A 114 -1.62 -14.12 -5.80
CA LEU A 114 -0.25 -14.63 -5.83
C LEU A 114 0.81 -13.56 -5.62
N MET A 115 0.54 -12.31 -6.00
CA MET A 115 1.57 -11.26 -6.02
C MET A 115 1.33 -10.16 -4.98
N PHE A 116 0.26 -10.24 -4.20
CA PHE A 116 -0.08 -9.15 -3.30
C PHE A 116 0.92 -9.06 -2.15
N SER A 117 1.34 -7.84 -1.81
CA SER A 117 2.36 -7.62 -0.76
C SER A 117 2.06 -8.27 0.60
N HIS A 118 0.79 -8.50 0.95
CA HIS A 118 0.42 -9.16 2.22
C HIS A 118 0.50 -10.69 2.16
N THR A 119 0.53 -11.30 0.98
CA THR A 119 0.69 -12.76 0.83
C THR A 119 2.17 -13.16 0.80
N ASP A 120 3.02 -12.28 0.27
CA ASP A 120 4.44 -12.56 0.03
C ASP A 120 5.35 -12.22 1.23
N LEU A 121 5.06 -12.79 2.42
CA LEU A 121 5.74 -12.45 3.69
C LEU A 121 7.14 -13.06 3.88
N LEU A 122 7.42 -14.15 3.16
CA LEU A 122 8.61 -15.00 3.38
C LEU A 122 9.58 -14.91 2.19
N SER A 123 10.86 -15.11 2.48
CA SER A 123 11.91 -15.23 1.46
C SER A 123 11.79 -16.53 0.68
N SER A 124 11.79 -16.44 -0.66
CA SER A 124 11.78 -17.62 -1.52
C SER A 124 13.02 -18.51 -1.37
N ALA A 125 14.15 -17.98 -0.88
CA ALA A 125 15.40 -18.71 -0.78
C ALA A 125 15.55 -19.50 0.53
N ILE A 126 15.26 -18.85 1.66
CA ILE A 126 15.54 -19.37 3.02
C ILE A 126 14.26 -19.64 3.81
N GLY A 127 13.13 -19.00 3.44
CA GLY A 127 11.88 -19.07 4.20
C GLY A 127 11.80 -18.09 5.37
N ASP A 128 12.83 -17.27 5.59
CA ASP A 128 12.84 -16.25 6.63
C ASP A 128 11.86 -15.10 6.33
N PRO A 129 11.29 -14.45 7.37
CA PRO A 129 10.43 -13.29 7.18
C PRO A 129 11.22 -12.12 6.57
N ILE A 130 10.67 -11.51 5.51
CA ILE A 130 11.31 -10.38 4.84
C ILE A 130 10.85 -9.04 5.40
N PHE A 131 9.58 -8.95 5.79
CA PHE A 131 8.98 -7.73 6.34
C PHE A 131 9.28 -7.57 7.84
N VAL A 132 10.57 -7.50 8.17
CA VAL A 132 11.05 -7.26 9.54
C VAL A 132 11.19 -5.75 9.74
N PRO A 133 10.74 -5.18 10.88
CA PRO A 133 10.98 -3.77 11.20
C PRO A 133 12.47 -3.46 11.19
N THR A 134 12.84 -2.31 10.64
CA THR A 134 14.24 -1.84 10.54
C THR A 134 14.38 -0.43 11.13
N GLN A 135 15.64 -0.03 11.39
CA GLN A 135 16.03 1.34 11.76
C GLN A 135 15.14 1.94 12.87
N ASP A 136 14.35 2.96 12.56
CA ASP A 136 13.54 3.72 13.51
C ASP A 136 12.50 2.86 14.22
N MET A 137 11.91 1.88 13.52
CA MET A 137 10.96 0.94 14.15
C MET A 137 11.64 0.11 15.23
N LEU A 138 12.86 -0.38 14.95
CA LEU A 138 13.65 -1.14 15.93
C LEU A 138 14.10 -0.26 17.08
N ILE A 139 14.54 0.97 16.82
CA ILE A 139 14.94 1.92 17.87
C ILE A 139 13.76 2.25 18.78
N GLY A 140 12.57 2.47 18.20
CA GLY A 140 11.32 2.70 18.96
C GLY A 140 10.97 1.50 19.84
N LEU A 141 10.91 0.29 19.26
CA LEU A 141 10.63 -0.94 20.01
C LEU A 141 11.68 -1.21 21.09
N TYR A 142 12.96 -1.03 20.77
CA TYR A 142 14.05 -1.18 21.72
C TYR A 142 13.90 -0.18 22.86
N LYS A 143 13.65 1.11 22.59
CA LYS A 143 13.50 2.12 23.64
C LYS A 143 12.29 1.84 24.54
N LEU A 144 11.17 1.40 23.96
CA LEU A 144 9.96 1.03 24.70
C LEU A 144 10.19 -0.18 25.62
N THR A 145 10.98 -1.16 25.16
CA THR A 145 11.28 -2.38 25.93
C THR A 145 12.50 -2.26 26.84
N SER A 146 13.39 -1.29 26.61
CA SER A 146 14.60 -1.01 27.40
C SER A 146 14.32 -0.31 28.73
N GLY A 147 13.05 -0.07 29.06
CA GLY A 147 12.61 0.56 30.30
C GLY A 147 12.71 -0.36 31.52
N ASN A 148 13.82 -0.23 32.25
CA ASN A 148 13.98 -0.37 33.70
C ASN A 148 13.11 -1.46 34.40
N ARG A 149 13.70 -2.64 34.67
CA ARG A 149 13.12 -3.72 35.51
C ARG A 149 12.72 -3.31 36.94
N ARG A 150 12.75 -2.03 37.31
CA ARG A 150 12.42 -1.55 38.66
C ARG A 150 10.92 -1.46 38.94
N VAL A 151 10.04 -1.45 37.94
CA VAL A 151 8.58 -1.29 38.17
C VAL A 151 7.76 -2.58 37.95
N ILE A 152 8.27 -3.55 37.18
CA ILE A 152 7.50 -4.77 36.89
C ILE A 152 7.50 -5.74 38.09
N CYS A 153 8.48 -5.67 38.99
CA CYS A 153 8.48 -6.42 40.24
C CYS A 153 7.66 -5.77 41.37
N ALA A 154 7.20 -4.51 41.21
CA ALA A 154 6.43 -3.82 42.25
C ALA A 154 4.90 -3.99 42.11
N ASN A 155 4.40 -4.44 40.96
CA ASN A 155 2.95 -4.42 40.67
C ASN A 155 2.33 -5.78 40.35
N ARG A 156 2.93 -6.88 40.81
CA ARG A 156 2.35 -8.24 40.65
C ARG A 156 1.86 -8.93 41.92
N TYR A 157 1.80 -8.24 43.06
CA TYR A 157 1.05 -8.71 44.23
C TYR A 157 0.37 -7.55 44.98
N ASN A 158 -0.58 -6.88 44.34
CA ASN A 158 -1.62 -6.22 45.11
C ASN A 158 -3.01 -6.66 44.66
N THR A 159 -3.31 -7.94 44.91
CA THR A 159 -4.66 -8.51 44.95
C THR A 159 -5.44 -8.14 46.22
N ARG A 160 -5.05 -7.08 46.94
CA ARG A 160 -5.75 -6.61 48.15
C ARG A 160 -6.13 -5.15 48.03
N ASN A 161 -7.19 -4.86 47.30
CA ASN A 161 -8.03 -3.67 47.57
C ASN A 161 -9.43 -3.76 46.96
N TYR A 162 -10.02 -4.96 46.90
CA TYR A 162 -11.42 -5.18 46.51
C TYR A 162 -12.29 -5.68 47.68
N ARG A 163 -12.05 -5.16 48.91
CA ARG A 163 -12.85 -5.54 50.09
C ARG A 163 -13.44 -4.40 50.93
N ASN A 164 -13.21 -3.12 50.61
CA ASN A 164 -13.73 -2.01 51.42
C ASN A 164 -14.73 -1.10 50.69
N PHE A 165 -15.67 -1.68 49.93
CA PHE A 165 -16.87 -0.98 49.43
C PHE A 165 -18.18 -1.64 49.89
N LYS A 166 -18.12 -2.45 50.95
CA LYS A 166 -19.29 -2.83 51.75
C LYS A 166 -18.92 -2.62 53.21
N ASN A 167 -19.20 -1.42 53.70
CA ASN A 167 -19.40 -1.00 55.10
C ASN A 167 -18.92 0.44 55.29
N GLN A 168 -19.70 1.38 54.76
CA GLN A 168 -20.04 2.65 55.38
C GLN A 168 -21.31 3.17 54.72
#